data_AF-A0AAD5VCF0-F1
#
_entry.id   AF-A0AAD5VCF0-F1
#
_cell.length_a   1.000
_cell.length_b   1.000
_cell.length_c   1.000
_cell.angle_alpha   90.00
_cell.angle_beta   90.00
_cell.angle_gamma   90.00
#
_symmetry.space_group_name_H-M   'P 1'
#
loop_
_entity.id
_entity.type
_entity.pdbx_description
1 polymer ?
#
loop_
_entity_poly.entity_id
_entity_poly.type
_entity_poly.pdbx_seq_one_letter_code
_entity_poly.pdbx_strand_id
1 'polypeptide(L)'
;MARNRKPKASSRSDSSEQGKPLLDIPESEQLRIIKESGILQAAPLDITPEYENEQLLSPLTEEIFSATTLIIPHCFLLLMMEILIHYQYGKQPTYGAMAERMIPGIPTARYKNTRAMQAFLFIISLTAGSRLVYILNRASWITNMKQCPPLATAWVYSIVQLDLIPSVASLALIYGWIRYTGLKIFF
;
A
#
# COMPACT_ATOMS: atom_id res chain seq x y z
N MET A 1 6.26 -22.76 79.11
CA MET A 1 4.79 -22.68 78.90
C MET A 1 4.47 -21.39 78.18
N ALA A 2 3.65 -21.51 77.14
CA ALA A 2 3.40 -20.49 76.13
C ALA A 2 2.79 -19.20 76.70
N ARG A 3 3.39 -18.07 76.31
CA ARG A 3 2.75 -16.76 76.25
C ARG A 3 2.26 -16.60 74.82
N ASN A 4 0.99 -16.25 74.64
CA ASN A 4 0.61 -15.64 73.38
C ASN A 4 -0.22 -14.38 73.66
N ARG A 5 0.36 -13.25 73.23
CA ARG A 5 -0.21 -11.91 73.25
C ARG A 5 -0.75 -11.62 71.85
N LYS A 6 -1.90 -10.94 71.81
CA LYS A 6 -2.46 -10.26 70.63
C LYS A 6 -1.41 -9.37 69.94
N PRO A 7 -1.64 -9.02 68.67
CA PRO A 7 -1.99 -7.62 68.43
C PRO A 7 -3.04 -7.39 67.33
N LYS A 8 -3.48 -6.14 67.25
CA LYS A 8 -4.44 -5.51 66.33
C LYS A 8 -3.68 -4.48 65.45
N ALA A 9 -4.21 -4.19 64.25
CA ALA A 9 -3.89 -3.15 63.24
C ALA A 9 -3.27 -3.75 61.96
N SER A 10 -3.43 -3.26 60.72
CA SER A 10 -4.25 -2.23 60.05
C SER A 10 -3.91 -2.30 58.54
N SER A 11 -4.91 -2.13 57.65
CA SER A 11 -4.86 -1.62 56.26
C SER A 11 -4.22 -2.40 55.09
N ARG A 12 -4.84 -2.17 53.90
CA ARG A 12 -4.51 -2.53 52.48
C ARG A 12 -4.84 -3.95 52.05
N SER A 13 -5.34 -4.24 50.86
CA SER A 13 -5.89 -3.52 49.69
C SER A 13 -6.38 -4.60 48.72
N ASP A 14 -7.33 -4.26 47.86
CA ASP A 14 -7.66 -4.92 46.58
C ASP A 14 -8.06 -6.39 46.57
N SER A 15 -9.34 -6.65 46.29
CA SER A 15 -9.81 -7.05 44.94
C SER A 15 -11.20 -7.69 44.98
N SER A 16 -12.00 -7.34 43.97
CA SER A 16 -13.17 -8.06 43.41
C SER A 16 -14.31 -8.48 44.34
N GLU A 17 -15.46 -7.80 44.22
CA GLU A 17 -16.76 -8.49 44.02
C GLU A 17 -17.82 -7.50 43.54
N GLN A 18 -17.96 -7.41 42.21
CA GLN A 18 -19.22 -7.04 41.59
C GLN A 18 -20.23 -8.15 41.87
N GLY A 19 -21.46 -7.76 42.24
CA GLY A 19 -22.64 -8.60 42.04
C GLY A 19 -23.33 -9.05 43.32
N LYS A 20 -24.14 -8.17 43.90
CA LYS A 20 -25.49 -8.50 44.43
C LYS A 20 -26.23 -7.21 44.79
N PRO A 21 -27.31 -6.84 44.08
CA PRO A 21 -28.16 -5.74 44.51
C PRO A 21 -28.84 -6.09 45.85
N LEU A 22 -28.86 -5.15 46.80
CA LEU A 22 -29.37 -5.32 48.18
C LEU A 22 -30.90 -5.51 48.28
N LEU A 23 -31.62 -5.63 47.16
CA LEU A 23 -33.04 -5.97 47.09
C LEU A 23 -33.25 -7.06 46.03
N ASP A 24 -33.79 -8.21 46.46
CA ASP A 24 -34.10 -9.37 45.61
C ASP A 24 -35.44 -9.14 44.88
N ILE A 25 -35.41 -8.23 43.90
CA ILE A 25 -36.56 -7.94 43.04
C ILE A 25 -36.56 -9.01 41.93
N PRO A 26 -37.67 -9.75 41.70
CA PRO A 26 -37.73 -10.74 40.62
C PRO A 26 -37.48 -10.07 39.26
N GLU A 27 -36.72 -10.72 38.37
CA GLU A 27 -36.26 -10.14 37.10
C GLU A 27 -37.38 -9.58 36.22
N SER A 28 -38.59 -10.14 36.32
CA SER A 28 -39.79 -9.65 35.62
C SER A 28 -40.22 -8.25 36.07
N GLU A 29 -40.08 -7.92 37.35
CA GLU A 29 -40.39 -6.61 37.91
C GLU A 29 -39.29 -5.60 37.56
N GLN A 30 -38.03 -6.05 37.51
CA GLN A 30 -36.91 -5.21 37.07
C GLN A 30 -37.11 -4.73 35.63
N LEU A 31 -37.50 -5.66 34.73
CA LEU A 31 -37.79 -5.34 33.33
C LEU A 31 -39.00 -4.41 33.18
N ARG A 32 -40.00 -4.51 34.07
CA ARG A 32 -41.13 -3.57 34.07
C ARG A 32 -40.68 -2.18 34.51
N ILE A 33 -39.90 -2.07 35.58
CA ILE A 33 -39.38 -0.79 36.09
C ILE A 33 -38.47 -0.12 35.05
N ILE A 34 -37.61 -0.86 34.36
CA ILE A 34 -36.75 -0.32 33.30
C ILE A 34 -37.56 0.22 32.12
N LYS A 35 -38.68 -0.43 31.78
CA LYS A 35 -39.59 0.04 30.72
C LYS A 35 -40.45 1.23 31.15
N GLU A 36 -40.98 1.23 32.37
CA GLU A 36 -41.83 2.29 32.92
C GLU A 36 -41.03 3.56 33.27
N SER A 37 -39.80 3.41 33.76
CA SER A 37 -38.92 4.54 34.12
C SER A 37 -38.38 5.30 32.90
N GLY A 38 -38.57 4.78 31.69
CA GLY A 38 -38.04 5.40 30.47
C GLY A 38 -36.51 5.47 30.42
N ILE A 39 -35.78 4.79 31.32
CA ILE A 39 -34.32 4.84 31.41
C ILE A 39 -33.65 4.41 30.10
N LEU A 40 -34.25 3.47 29.37
CA LEU A 40 -33.77 3.03 28.05
C LEU A 40 -33.93 4.10 26.95
N GLN A 41 -34.87 5.04 27.12
CA GLN A 41 -35.09 6.16 26.20
C GLN A 41 -34.37 7.43 26.64
N ALA A 42 -34.12 7.57 27.94
CA ALA A 42 -33.44 8.73 28.53
C ALA A 42 -31.91 8.60 28.56
N ALA A 43 -31.36 7.42 28.34
CA ALA A 43 -29.96 7.30 27.97
C ALA A 43 -29.81 7.99 26.61
N PRO A 44 -29.07 9.13 26.52
CA PRO A 44 -28.55 9.52 25.24
C PRO A 44 -27.75 8.30 24.80
N LEU A 45 -28.20 7.67 23.73
CA LEU A 45 -27.26 7.00 22.86
C LEU A 45 -26.34 8.13 22.40
N ASP A 46 -25.32 8.41 23.20
CA ASP A 46 -24.03 8.86 22.73
C ASP A 46 -23.46 7.67 21.96
N ILE A 47 -24.19 7.25 20.92
CA ILE A 47 -23.60 6.96 19.65
C ILE A 47 -23.04 8.33 19.26
N THR A 48 -21.89 8.70 19.83
CA THR A 48 -20.86 9.24 18.98
C THR A 48 -20.87 8.27 17.81
N PRO A 49 -21.21 8.70 16.59
CA PRO A 49 -20.77 7.95 15.45
C PRO A 49 -19.24 8.09 15.48
N GLU A 50 -18.58 7.25 16.29
CA GLU A 50 -17.16 6.94 16.17
C GLU A 50 -16.89 6.15 14.88
N TYR A 51 -17.89 6.10 13.99
CA TYR A 51 -17.88 5.65 12.61
C TYR A 51 -18.19 6.77 11.60
N GLU A 52 -18.18 8.06 11.98
CA GLU A 52 -18.25 9.19 11.03
C GLU A 52 -16.87 9.72 10.59
N ASN A 53 -15.78 9.09 11.04
CA ASN A 53 -14.44 9.34 10.49
C ASN A 53 -13.99 8.25 9.49
N GLU A 54 -14.88 7.34 9.08
CA GLU A 54 -14.63 6.40 7.98
C GLU A 54 -15.18 6.91 6.63
N GLN A 55 -15.81 8.08 6.61
CA GLN A 55 -16.43 8.67 5.42
C GLN A 55 -15.73 9.99 5.05
N LEU A 56 -15.22 10.04 3.82
CA LEU A 56 -14.52 11.17 3.18
C LEU A 56 -13.11 11.44 3.70
N LEU A 57 -12.18 10.52 3.42
CA LEU A 57 -10.85 11.00 3.05
C LEU A 57 -11.05 12.08 1.97
N SER A 58 -10.54 13.28 2.21
CA SER A 58 -10.55 14.37 1.22
C SER A 58 -10.13 13.81 -0.16
N PRO A 59 -10.70 14.27 -1.28
CA PRO A 59 -10.31 13.78 -2.62
C PRO A 59 -8.78 13.85 -2.83
N LEU A 60 -8.12 14.78 -2.14
CA LEU A 60 -6.66 14.87 -2.08
C LEU A 60 -6.03 13.65 -1.36
N THR A 61 -6.56 13.21 -0.22
CA THR A 61 -5.98 12.11 0.55
C THR A 61 -6.16 10.76 -0.14
N GLU A 62 -7.28 10.52 -0.83
CA GLU A 62 -7.42 9.34 -1.70
C GLU A 62 -6.40 9.36 -2.85
N GLU A 63 -6.15 10.54 -3.42
CA GLU A 63 -5.16 10.74 -4.47
C GLU A 63 -3.72 10.52 -3.96
N ILE A 64 -3.37 11.08 -2.79
CA ILE A 64 -2.08 10.85 -2.13
C ILE A 64 -1.93 9.37 -1.81
N PHE A 65 -2.93 8.74 -1.20
CA PHE A 65 -2.85 7.33 -0.84
C PHE A 65 -2.65 6.43 -2.08
N SER A 66 -3.41 6.69 -3.14
CA SER A 66 -3.27 6.00 -4.43
C SER A 66 -1.89 6.23 -5.06
N ALA A 67 -1.40 7.48 -5.04
CA ALA A 67 -0.09 7.82 -5.56
C ALA A 67 1.03 7.17 -4.75
N THR A 68 0.99 7.25 -3.42
CA THR A 68 1.98 6.67 -2.51
C THR A 68 2.05 5.15 -2.65
N THR A 69 0.90 4.48 -2.76
CA THR A 69 0.81 3.04 -3.00
C THR A 69 1.55 2.62 -4.27
N LEU A 70 1.60 3.49 -5.27
CA LEU A 70 2.31 3.24 -6.51
C LEU A 70 3.77 3.70 -6.47
N ILE A 71 4.04 4.87 -5.88
CA ILE A 71 5.37 5.47 -5.81
C ILE A 71 6.33 4.60 -5.01
N ILE A 72 5.90 4.07 -3.86
CA ILE A 72 6.75 3.23 -2.99
C ILE A 72 7.36 2.04 -3.76
N PRO A 73 6.56 1.13 -4.36
CA PRO A 73 7.12 0.00 -5.09
C PRO A 73 7.88 0.43 -6.35
N HIS A 74 7.49 1.53 -6.98
CA HIS A 74 8.18 2.01 -8.19
C HIS A 74 9.58 2.58 -7.87
N CYS A 75 9.71 3.36 -6.80
CA CYS A 75 10.98 3.85 -6.29
C CYS A 75 11.88 2.70 -5.86
N PHE A 76 11.32 1.70 -5.16
CA PHE A 76 12.06 0.49 -4.79
C PHE A 76 12.57 -0.27 -6.03
N LEU A 77 11.71 -0.47 -7.03
CA LEU A 77 12.09 -1.14 -8.27
C LEU A 77 13.20 -0.38 -9.00
N LEU A 78 13.13 0.95 -9.07
CA LEU A 78 14.17 1.78 -9.69
C LEU A 78 15.51 1.64 -8.98
N LEU A 79 15.49 1.74 -7.65
CA LEU A 79 16.68 1.57 -6.83
C LEU A 79 17.27 0.16 -6.98
N MET A 80 16.42 -0.87 -6.98
CA MET A 80 16.82 -2.25 -7.22
C MET A 80 17.48 -2.42 -8.59
N MET A 81 16.86 -1.91 -9.65
CA MET A 81 17.41 -2.00 -11.02
C MET A 81 18.76 -1.27 -11.15
N GLU A 82 18.90 -0.11 -10.51
CA GLU A 82 20.17 0.63 -10.47
C GLU A 82 21.26 -0.18 -9.75
N ILE A 83 20.95 -0.79 -8.60
CA ILE A 83 21.94 -1.63 -7.90
C ILE A 83 22.32 -2.86 -8.75
N LEU A 84 21.33 -3.55 -9.33
CA LEU A 84 21.56 -4.76 -10.12
C LEU A 84 22.46 -4.50 -11.33
N ILE A 85 22.24 -3.41 -12.05
CA ILE A 85 23.05 -3.12 -13.24
C ILE A 85 24.49 -2.73 -12.87
N HIS A 86 24.67 -2.00 -11.78
CA HIS A 86 26.01 -1.65 -11.29
C HIS A 86 26.77 -2.89 -10.81
N TYR A 87 26.07 -3.84 -10.17
CA TYR A 87 26.63 -5.12 -9.77
C TYR A 87 27.00 -5.99 -10.99
N GLN A 88 26.16 -6.05 -12.02
CA GLN A 88 26.44 -6.78 -13.27
C GLN A 88 27.72 -6.29 -13.98
N TYR A 89 28.04 -5.00 -13.88
CA TYR A 89 29.21 -4.40 -14.52
C TYR A 89 30.37 -4.10 -13.55
N GLY A 90 30.26 -4.48 -12.26
CA GLY A 90 31.32 -4.26 -11.26
C GLY A 90 31.67 -2.77 -11.01
N LYS A 91 30.67 -1.87 -11.11
CA LYS A 91 30.85 -0.41 -10.90
C LYS A 91 30.12 0.07 -9.65
N GLN A 92 30.55 1.20 -9.09
CA GLN A 92 29.89 1.80 -7.92
C GLN A 92 28.67 2.63 -8.35
N PRO A 93 27.54 2.53 -7.63
CA PRO A 93 26.33 3.29 -7.93
C PRO A 93 26.55 4.80 -7.72
N THR A 94 26.16 5.59 -8.71
CA THR A 94 26.25 7.06 -8.63
C THR A 94 24.94 7.64 -8.10
N TYR A 95 24.87 7.93 -6.81
CA TYR A 95 23.61 8.32 -6.13
C TYR A 95 22.98 9.64 -6.62
N GLY A 96 23.77 10.58 -7.17
CA GLY A 96 23.28 11.91 -7.57
C GLY A 96 22.29 11.92 -8.75
N ALA A 97 22.52 11.06 -9.75
CA ALA A 97 21.61 10.94 -10.91
C ALA A 97 20.31 10.20 -10.58
N MET A 98 20.26 9.51 -9.43
CA MET A 98 19.10 8.71 -8.99
C MET A 98 17.98 9.59 -8.48
N ALA A 99 18.33 10.62 -7.70
CA ALA A 99 17.37 11.56 -7.14
C ALA A 99 16.61 12.35 -8.23
N GLU A 100 17.31 12.76 -9.29
CA GLU A 100 16.73 13.54 -10.40
C GLU A 100 15.74 12.71 -11.24
N ARG A 101 15.95 11.41 -11.33
CA ARG A 101 15.06 10.45 -12.01
C ARG A 101 13.88 10.00 -11.15
N MET A 102 13.98 10.17 -9.84
CA MET A 102 12.92 9.90 -8.88
C MET A 102 11.93 11.06 -8.76
N ILE A 103 12.13 12.20 -9.44
CA ILE A 103 11.16 13.30 -9.50
C ILE A 103 10.05 12.87 -10.47
N PRO A 104 8.93 12.32 -9.98
CA PRO A 104 7.97 11.69 -10.86
C PRO A 104 7.12 12.78 -11.48
N GLY A 105 7.22 12.93 -12.80
CA GLY A 105 6.12 13.48 -13.60
C GLY A 105 5.00 12.44 -13.72
N ILE A 106 4.50 11.91 -12.59
CA ILE A 106 3.36 10.99 -12.60
C ILE A 106 2.14 11.85 -12.94
N PRO A 107 1.53 11.72 -14.12
CA PRO A 107 0.20 12.27 -14.31
C PRO A 107 -0.66 11.57 -13.25
N THR A 108 -1.25 12.39 -12.39
CA THR A 108 -2.08 11.92 -11.29
C THR A 108 -3.01 10.84 -11.80
N ALA A 109 -3.17 9.76 -11.03
CA ALA A 109 -3.93 8.55 -11.39
C ALA A 109 -5.41 8.81 -11.71
N ARG A 110 -5.82 10.08 -11.72
CA ARG A 110 -7.13 10.65 -12.03
C ARG A 110 -7.72 10.17 -13.37
N TYR A 111 -6.90 9.86 -14.37
CA TYR A 111 -7.36 9.44 -15.70
C TYR A 111 -7.03 7.98 -16.07
N LYS A 112 -6.78 7.10 -15.08
CA LYS A 112 -6.43 5.69 -15.32
C LYS A 112 -7.44 4.96 -16.24
N ASN A 113 -8.72 5.30 -16.13
CA ASN A 113 -9.81 4.63 -16.85
C ASN A 113 -10.20 5.31 -18.18
N THR A 114 -9.49 6.36 -18.59
CA THR A 114 -9.75 6.98 -19.89
C THR A 114 -9.11 6.13 -20.98
N ARG A 115 -9.87 5.75 -22.02
CA ARG A 115 -9.37 4.94 -23.16
C ARG A 115 -8.11 5.53 -23.80
N ALA A 116 -7.98 6.85 -23.80
CA ALA A 116 -6.78 7.55 -24.28
C ALA A 116 -5.53 7.26 -23.43
N MET A 117 -5.67 7.23 -22.10
CA MET A 117 -4.57 6.88 -21.20
C MET A 117 -4.15 5.42 -21.37
N GLN A 118 -5.11 4.50 -21.51
CA GLN A 118 -4.83 3.10 -21.80
C GLN A 118 -4.09 2.93 -23.14
N ALA A 119 -4.51 3.63 -24.19
CA ALA A 119 -3.81 3.62 -25.48
C ALA A 119 -2.39 4.23 -25.38
N PHE A 120 -2.24 5.31 -24.63
CA PHE A 120 -0.94 5.94 -24.39
C PHE A 120 0.01 5.01 -23.63
N LEU A 121 -0.46 4.39 -22.54
CA LEU A 121 0.29 3.41 -21.76
C LEU A 121 0.65 2.18 -22.61
N PHE A 122 -0.23 1.75 -23.51
CA PHE A 122 0.04 0.65 -24.44
C PHE A 122 1.20 0.99 -25.39
N ILE A 123 1.20 2.20 -25.96
CA ILE A 123 2.29 2.69 -26.83
C ILE A 123 3.60 2.81 -26.04
N ILE A 124 3.55 3.35 -24.82
CA ILE A 124 4.71 3.41 -23.92
C ILE A 124 5.23 2.01 -23.64
N SER A 125 4.37 1.06 -23.30
CA SER A 125 4.77 -0.32 -23.02
C SER A 125 5.48 -0.94 -24.22
N LEU A 126 4.90 -0.79 -25.41
CA LEU A 126 5.46 -1.35 -26.65
C LEU A 126 6.81 -0.72 -26.99
N THR A 127 6.93 0.60 -26.89
CA THR A 127 8.16 1.34 -27.20
C THR A 127 9.24 1.16 -26.14
N ALA A 128 8.91 1.23 -24.86
CA ALA A 128 9.84 1.05 -23.75
C ALA A 128 10.36 -0.40 -23.69
N GLY A 129 9.48 -1.40 -23.80
CA GLY A 129 9.85 -2.81 -23.78
C GLY A 129 10.72 -3.21 -24.98
N SER A 130 10.34 -2.83 -26.20
CA SER A 130 11.16 -3.10 -27.39
C SER A 130 12.51 -2.38 -27.33
N ARG A 131 12.53 -1.11 -26.91
CA ARG A 131 13.77 -0.34 -26.78
C ARG A 131 14.69 -0.89 -25.69
N LEU A 132 14.15 -1.37 -24.57
CA LEU A 132 14.94 -1.99 -23.51
C LEU A 132 15.68 -3.23 -24.03
N VAL A 133 14.97 -4.13 -24.71
CA VAL A 133 15.56 -5.36 -25.26
C VAL A 133 16.59 -5.04 -26.34
N TYR A 134 16.33 -4.02 -27.17
CA TYR A 134 17.29 -3.56 -28.16
C TYR A 134 18.59 -3.05 -27.53
N ILE A 135 18.48 -2.19 -26.51
CA ILE A 135 19.62 -1.60 -25.80
C ILE A 135 20.44 -2.70 -25.12
N LEU A 136 19.80 -3.62 -24.41
CA LEU A 136 20.48 -4.75 -23.75
C LEU A 136 21.30 -5.61 -24.73
N ASN A 137 20.83 -5.78 -25.96
CA ASN A 137 21.51 -6.60 -26.97
C ASN A 137 22.57 -5.85 -27.79
N ARG A 138 22.40 -4.54 -28.02
CA ARG A 138 23.19 -3.79 -29.02
C ARG A 138 24.00 -2.63 -28.45
N ALA A 139 23.65 -2.11 -27.28
CA ALA A 139 24.26 -0.91 -26.77
C ALA A 139 25.50 -1.21 -25.90
N SER A 140 26.32 -0.18 -25.70
CA SER A 140 27.50 -0.25 -24.84
C SER A 140 27.10 -0.35 -23.36
N TRP A 141 28.00 -0.88 -22.53
CA TRP A 141 27.78 -1.02 -21.09
C TRP A 141 27.41 0.32 -20.39
N ILE A 142 28.00 1.44 -20.82
CA ILE A 142 27.70 2.79 -20.29
C ILE A 142 26.26 3.18 -20.61
N THR A 143 25.81 2.89 -21.84
CA THR A 143 24.44 3.15 -22.27
C THR A 143 23.46 2.28 -21.49
N ASN A 144 23.79 1.01 -21.27
CA ASN A 144 22.96 0.09 -20.49
C ASN A 144 22.80 0.60 -19.07
N MET A 145 23.91 0.95 -18.40
CA MET A 145 23.91 1.42 -17.01
C MET A 145 23.13 2.73 -16.85
N LYS A 146 23.12 3.61 -17.86
CA LYS A 146 22.35 4.86 -17.83
C LYS A 146 20.89 4.69 -18.18
N GLN A 147 20.52 3.86 -19.17
CA GLN A 147 19.17 3.85 -19.73
C GLN A 147 18.32 2.66 -19.28
N CYS A 148 18.91 1.50 -18.97
CA CYS A 148 18.14 0.31 -18.62
C CYS A 148 17.33 0.48 -17.34
N PRO A 149 17.86 1.04 -16.24
CA PRO A 149 17.08 1.18 -15.01
C PRO A 149 15.80 2.00 -15.17
N PRO A 150 15.83 3.26 -15.68
CA PRO A 150 14.62 4.06 -15.84
C PRO A 150 13.69 3.51 -16.94
N LEU A 151 14.24 2.85 -17.96
CA LEU A 151 13.42 2.29 -19.05
C LEU A 151 12.69 1.02 -18.58
N ALA A 152 13.36 0.17 -17.79
CA ALA A 152 12.74 -1.00 -17.19
C ALA A 152 11.67 -0.61 -16.18
N THR A 153 11.90 0.40 -15.35
CA THR A 153 10.89 0.88 -14.39
C THR A 153 9.68 1.44 -15.11
N ALA A 154 9.87 2.30 -16.10
CA ALA A 154 8.79 2.86 -16.91
C ALA A 154 7.99 1.78 -17.64
N TRP A 155 8.66 0.74 -18.15
CA TRP A 155 8.00 -0.39 -18.79
C TRP A 155 7.14 -1.19 -17.80
N VAL A 156 7.68 -1.56 -16.63
CA VAL A 156 6.91 -2.26 -15.59
C VAL A 156 5.72 -1.42 -15.12
N TYR A 157 5.92 -0.11 -14.92
CA TYR A 157 4.84 0.80 -14.59
C TYR A 157 3.72 0.81 -15.63
N SER A 158 4.09 0.88 -16.92
CA SER A 158 3.10 0.86 -18.00
C SER A 158 2.31 -0.44 -18.03
N ILE A 159 2.96 -1.59 -17.80
CA ILE A 159 2.34 -2.92 -17.73
C ILE A 159 1.37 -3.04 -16.55
N VAL A 160 1.75 -2.50 -15.39
CA VAL A 160 0.92 -2.53 -14.17
C VAL A 160 -0.30 -1.60 -14.27
N GLN A 161 -0.19 -0.51 -15.02
CA GLN A 161 -1.30 0.44 -15.22
C GLN A 161 -2.25 0.05 -16.36
N LEU A 162 -1.81 -0.81 -17.28
CA LEU A 162 -2.62 -1.34 -18.38
C LEU A 162 -3.66 -2.35 -17.90
N ASP A 163 -4.80 -2.37 -18.59
CA ASP A 163 -5.75 -3.48 -18.43
C ASP A 163 -5.12 -4.81 -18.84
N LEU A 164 -5.65 -5.92 -18.29
CA LEU A 164 -5.07 -7.26 -18.48
C LEU A 164 -4.90 -7.64 -19.96
N ILE A 165 -5.92 -7.39 -20.78
CA ILE A 165 -5.92 -7.74 -22.21
C ILE A 165 -4.83 -6.98 -22.98
N PRO A 166 -4.79 -5.63 -22.98
CA PRO A 166 -3.76 -4.90 -23.70
C PRO A 166 -2.37 -5.13 -23.10
N SER A 167 -2.25 -5.43 -21.80
CA SER A 167 -0.99 -5.82 -21.18
C SER A 167 -0.44 -7.11 -21.78
N VAL A 168 -1.22 -8.18 -21.80
CA VAL A 168 -0.84 -9.47 -22.41
C VAL A 168 -0.57 -9.31 -23.92
N ALA A 169 -1.40 -8.54 -24.62
CA ALA A 169 -1.19 -8.25 -26.04
C ALA A 169 0.15 -7.52 -26.28
N SER A 170 0.50 -6.54 -25.45
CA SER A 170 1.76 -5.80 -25.58
C SER A 170 2.98 -6.71 -25.39
N LEU A 171 2.94 -7.62 -24.41
CA LEU A 171 3.99 -8.60 -24.17
C LEU A 171 4.12 -9.59 -25.32
N ALA A 172 2.99 -10.08 -25.86
CA ALA A 172 2.97 -10.97 -27.01
C ALA A 172 3.57 -10.31 -28.26
N LEU A 173 3.24 -9.03 -28.51
CA LEU A 173 3.81 -8.25 -29.62
C LEU A 173 5.31 -8.03 -29.46
N ILE A 174 5.78 -7.67 -28.26
CA ILE A 174 7.21 -7.53 -27.98
C ILE A 174 7.93 -8.86 -28.21
N TYR A 175 7.39 -9.96 -27.69
CA TYR A 175 7.97 -11.29 -27.89
C TYR A 175 8.02 -11.68 -29.39
N GLY A 176 6.93 -11.44 -30.13
CA GLY A 176 6.90 -11.65 -31.58
C GLY A 176 7.95 -10.81 -32.32
N TRP A 177 8.11 -9.55 -31.92
CA TRP A 177 9.12 -8.64 -32.48
C TRP A 177 10.56 -9.11 -32.18
N ILE A 178 10.83 -9.59 -30.96
CA ILE A 178 12.13 -10.18 -30.58
C ILE A 178 12.44 -11.39 -31.47
N ARG A 179 11.45 -12.27 -31.67
CA ARG A 179 11.60 -13.45 -32.53
C ARG A 179 11.85 -13.07 -33.99
N TYR A 180 11.17 -12.05 -34.49
CA TYR A 180 11.36 -11.54 -35.85
C TYR A 180 12.75 -10.92 -36.06
N THR A 181 13.24 -10.19 -35.07
CA THR A 181 14.55 -9.51 -35.13
C THR A 181 15.75 -10.40 -34.76
N GLY A 182 15.50 -11.60 -34.21
CA GLY A 182 16.55 -12.53 -33.80
C GLY A 182 17.35 -12.06 -32.58
N LEU A 183 16.80 -11.17 -31.76
CA LEU A 183 17.44 -10.69 -30.53
C LEU A 183 17.49 -11.80 -29.48
N LYS A 184 18.57 -11.84 -28.67
CA LYS A 184 18.70 -12.83 -27.60
C LYS A 184 17.96 -12.34 -26.37
N ILE A 185 17.15 -13.23 -25.79
CA ILE A 185 16.60 -13.06 -24.45
C ILE A 185 17.66 -13.61 -23.51
N PHE A 186 18.35 -12.72 -22.80
CA PHE A 186 19.31 -13.13 -21.77
C PHE A 186 18.50 -13.59 -20.54
N PHE A 187 18.72 -14.84 -20.13
CA PHE A 187 18.19 -15.43 -18.89
C PHE A 187 19.32 -15.59 -17.89
#